data_AF-A0A2N2BI59-F1
#
_entry.id   AF-A0A2N2BI59-F1
#
_cell.length_a   1.000
_cell.length_b   1.000
_cell.length_c   1.000
_cell.angle_alpha   90.00
_cell.angle_beta   90.00
_cell.angle_gamma   90.00
#
_symmetry.space_group_name_H-M   'P 1'
#
loop_
_entity.id
_entity.type
_entity.pdbx_description
1 polymer ?
#
loop_
_entity_poly.entity_id
_entity_poly.type
_entity_poly.pdbx_seq_one_letter_code
_entity_poly.pdbx_strand_id
1 'polypeptide(L)'
;MTGNKICNQIQSVAVIIGIIGTIGALILSTQVVRLIFTGDFMFLTFIVSLIPLLLGIFITYLMMMTIGEFLNLLETIKNNSNVNSRESLTTSHFEYKENKLSDGQWRCSDCSTVNAKYVGTCKCGASK
;
A
#
# COMPACT_ATOMS: atom_id res chain seq x y z
N MET A 1 -15.71 0.80 -7.32
CA MET A 1 -16.72 0.44 -6.30
C MET A 1 -16.27 -0.69 -5.34
N THR A 2 -15.11 -1.31 -5.54
CA THR A 2 -14.61 -2.44 -4.71
C THR A 2 -13.91 -2.02 -3.41
N GLY A 3 -13.20 -0.88 -3.39
CA GLY A 3 -12.49 -0.40 -2.19
C GLY A 3 -13.39 -0.17 -0.96
N ASN A 4 -14.63 0.29 -1.16
CA ASN A 4 -15.56 0.53 -0.06
C ASN A 4 -16.02 -0.78 0.62
N LYS A 5 -16.07 -1.89 -0.12
CA LYS A 5 -16.39 -3.21 0.47
C LYS A 5 -15.25 -3.76 1.31
N ILE A 6 -14.01 -3.58 0.87
CA ILE A 6 -12.81 -4.09 1.57
C ILE A 6 -12.55 -3.28 2.84
N CYS A 7 -12.70 -1.96 2.78
CA CYS A 7 -12.57 -1.08 3.95
C CYS A 7 -13.61 -1.44 5.03
N ASN A 8 -14.87 -1.65 4.64
CA ASN A 8 -15.93 -2.07 5.57
C ASN A 8 -15.69 -3.47 6.16
N GLN A 9 -15.08 -4.39 5.39
CA GLN A 9 -14.71 -5.73 5.89
C GLN A 9 -13.59 -5.65 6.92
N ILE A 10 -12.54 -4.86 6.65
CA ILE A 10 -11.42 -4.66 7.58
C ILE A 10 -11.91 -3.97 8.86
N GLN A 11 -12.77 -2.95 8.74
CA GLN A 11 -13.38 -2.29 9.88
C GLN A 11 -14.26 -3.24 10.70
N SER A 12 -15.01 -4.14 10.05
CA SER A 12 -15.83 -5.14 10.75
C SER A 12 -14.95 -6.15 11.51
N VAL A 13 -13.86 -6.63 10.89
CA VAL A 13 -12.90 -7.54 11.54
C VAL A 13 -12.19 -6.86 12.72
N ALA A 14 -11.84 -5.59 12.55
CA ALA A 14 -11.25 -4.75 13.60
C ALA A 14 -12.13 -4.66 14.85
N VAL A 15 -13.41 -4.40 14.66
CA VAL A 15 -14.39 -4.34 15.75
C VAL A 15 -14.52 -5.69 16.44
N ILE A 16 -14.59 -6.79 15.69
CA ILE A 16 -14.71 -8.14 16.26
C ILE A 16 -13.48 -8.50 17.11
N ILE A 17 -12.27 -8.25 16.61
CA ILE A 17 -11.02 -8.51 17.34
C ILE A 17 -10.96 -7.64 18.60
N GLY A 18 -11.37 -6.37 18.50
CA GLY A 18 -11.48 -5.48 19.64
C GLY A 18 -12.40 -6.04 20.73
N ILE A 19 -13.60 -6.48 20.37
CA ILE A 19 -14.58 -7.07 21.31
C ILE A 19 -14.05 -8.36 21.95
N ILE A 20 -13.43 -9.25 21.18
CA ILE A 20 -12.86 -10.49 21.74
C ILE A 20 -11.71 -10.17 22.70
N GLY A 21 -10.87 -9.19 22.36
CA GLY A 21 -9.79 -8.71 23.21
C GLY A 21 -10.28 -8.12 24.53
N THR A 22 -11.37 -7.33 24.51
CA THR A 22 -11.94 -6.74 25.73
C THR A 22 -12.49 -7.81 26.67
N ILE A 23 -13.22 -8.80 26.13
CA ILE A 23 -13.77 -9.91 26.91
C ILE A 23 -12.66 -10.75 27.52
N GLY A 24 -11.63 -11.11 26.73
CA GLY A 24 -10.49 -11.87 27.21
C GLY A 24 -9.71 -11.14 28.31
N ALA A 25 -9.52 -9.84 28.17
CA ALA A 25 -8.82 -9.02 29.16
C ALA A 25 -9.60 -8.88 30.47
N LEU A 26 -10.93 -8.78 30.42
CA LEU A 26 -11.80 -8.79 31.62
C LEU A 26 -11.76 -10.14 32.36
N ILE A 27 -11.76 -11.25 31.64
CA ILE A 27 -11.67 -12.58 32.26
C ILE A 27 -10.31 -12.74 32.92
N LEU A 28 -9.21 -12.42 32.22
CA LEU A 28 -7.85 -12.52 32.77
C LEU A 28 -7.62 -11.59 33.96
N SER A 29 -8.13 -10.35 33.93
CA SER A 29 -7.95 -9.40 35.03
C SER A 29 -8.62 -9.90 36.32
N THR A 30 -9.81 -10.50 36.23
CA THR A 30 -10.48 -11.07 37.42
C THR A 30 -9.72 -12.26 38.01
N GLN A 31 -9.04 -13.07 37.18
CA GLN A 31 -8.20 -14.17 37.67
C GLN A 31 -6.93 -13.66 38.33
N VAL A 32 -6.27 -12.66 37.73
CA VAL A 32 -5.04 -12.04 38.26
C VAL A 32 -5.31 -11.30 39.58
N VAL A 33 -6.40 -10.55 39.67
CA VAL A 33 -6.79 -9.86 40.91
C VAL A 33 -7.06 -10.85 42.05
N ARG A 34 -7.73 -11.97 41.76
CA ARG A 34 -7.96 -13.04 42.75
C ARG A 34 -6.68 -13.74 43.21
N LEU A 35 -5.65 -13.79 42.36
CA LEU A 35 -4.36 -14.42 42.65
C LEU A 35 -3.44 -13.52 43.49
N ILE A 36 -3.50 -12.20 43.29
CA ILE A 36 -2.59 -11.24 43.94
C ILE A 36 -3.20 -10.67 45.23
N PHE A 37 -4.53 -10.54 45.33
CA PHE A 37 -5.20 -9.93 46.48
C PHE A 37 -6.30 -10.83 47.03
N THR A 38 -6.02 -11.48 48.16
CA THR A 38 -7.00 -12.13 49.03
C THR A 38 -7.38 -11.17 50.16
N GLY A 39 -8.46 -10.40 49.99
CA GLY A 39 -8.96 -9.49 51.03
C GLY A 39 -9.91 -8.38 50.55
N ASP A 40 -10.45 -7.60 51.49
CA ASP A 40 -11.55 -6.62 51.35
C ASP A 40 -11.35 -5.49 50.31
N PHE A 41 -10.18 -5.37 49.69
CA PHE A 41 -9.85 -4.31 48.72
C PHE A 41 -10.23 -4.63 47.25
N MET A 42 -11.01 -5.68 46.98
CA MET A 42 -11.34 -6.14 45.61
C MET A 42 -11.98 -5.06 44.70
N PHE A 43 -12.73 -4.11 45.26
CA PHE A 43 -13.35 -3.05 44.48
C PHE A 43 -12.34 -2.03 43.96
N LEU A 44 -11.36 -1.64 44.78
CA LEU A 44 -10.40 -0.59 44.42
C LEU A 44 -9.39 -1.12 43.41
N THR A 45 -8.96 -2.38 43.56
CA THR A 45 -8.13 -3.07 42.55
C THR A 45 -8.87 -3.28 41.24
N PHE A 46 -10.18 -3.59 41.28
CA PHE A 46 -11.02 -3.65 40.08
C PHE A 46 -11.04 -2.31 39.33
N ILE A 47 -11.33 -1.21 40.01
CA ILE A 47 -11.36 0.14 39.40
C ILE A 47 -9.98 0.52 38.83
N VAL A 48 -8.90 0.28 39.58
CA VAL A 48 -7.53 0.56 39.12
C VAL A 48 -7.14 -0.30 37.92
N SER A 49 -7.65 -1.53 37.80
CA SER A 49 -7.42 -2.40 36.64
C SER A 49 -8.26 -2.02 35.41
N LEU A 50 -9.41 -1.37 35.62
CA LEU A 50 -10.37 -1.04 34.56
C LEU A 50 -9.92 0.17 33.75
N ILE A 51 -9.32 1.17 34.41
CA ILE A 51 -8.76 2.38 33.76
C ILE A 51 -7.71 2.06 32.68
N PRO A 52 -6.63 1.30 32.96
CA PRO A 52 -5.63 0.96 31.95
C PRO A 52 -6.19 0.05 30.85
N LEU A 53 -7.20 -0.76 31.16
CA LEU A 53 -7.88 -1.60 30.18
C LEU A 53 -8.66 -0.76 29.17
N LEU A 54 -9.46 0.21 29.65
CA LEU A 54 -10.18 1.16 28.80
C LEU A 54 -9.22 2.02 27.96
N LEU A 55 -8.14 2.51 28.57
CA LEU A 55 -7.10 3.25 27.84
C LEU A 55 -6.43 2.38 26.77
N GLY A 56 -6.11 1.12 27.09
CA GLY A 56 -5.54 0.17 26.13
C GLY A 56 -6.47 -0.10 24.94
N ILE A 57 -7.76 -0.30 25.20
CA ILE A 57 -8.79 -0.47 24.15
C ILE A 57 -8.87 0.78 23.28
N PHE A 58 -8.93 1.96 23.90
CA PHE A 58 -8.99 3.23 23.18
C PHE A 58 -7.75 3.44 22.28
N ILE A 59 -6.55 3.18 22.79
CA ILE A 59 -5.31 3.29 22.02
C ILE A 59 -5.31 2.29 20.85
N THR A 60 -5.73 1.06 21.09
CA THR A 60 -5.74 0.01 20.05
C THR A 60 -6.75 0.34 18.96
N TYR A 61 -7.91 0.89 19.31
CA TYR A 61 -8.89 1.41 18.36
C TYR A 61 -8.29 2.52 17.48
N LEU A 62 -7.60 3.49 18.09
CA LEU A 62 -6.91 4.56 17.34
C LEU A 62 -5.85 4.01 16.39
N MET A 63 -5.02 3.06 16.84
CA MET A 63 -4.03 2.40 16.00
C MET A 63 -4.66 1.66 14.81
N MET A 64 -5.80 1.01 15.01
CA MET A 64 -6.46 0.28 13.92
C MET A 64 -7.08 1.23 12.89
N MET A 65 -7.59 2.38 13.33
CA MET A 65 -8.11 3.43 12.46
C MET A 65 -7.01 4.03 11.58
N THR A 66 -5.85 4.36 12.16
CA THR A 66 -4.71 4.90 11.40
C THR A 66 -4.15 3.89 10.40
N ILE A 67 -4.08 2.61 10.77
CA ILE A 67 -3.68 1.55 9.85
C ILE A 67 -4.68 1.44 8.69
N GLY A 68 -5.98 1.55 8.95
CA GLY A 68 -7.02 1.53 7.91
C GLY A 68 -6.84 2.65 6.87
N GLU A 69 -6.62 3.88 7.33
CA GLU A 69 -6.36 5.02 6.45
C GLU A 69 -5.08 4.84 5.62
N PHE A 70 -4.01 4.35 6.25
CA PHE A 70 -2.75 4.09 5.57
C PHE A 70 -2.88 3.02 4.49
N LEU A 71 -3.58 1.92 4.78
CA LEU A 71 -3.84 0.87 3.79
C LEU A 71 -4.67 1.40 2.61
N ASN A 72 -5.65 2.25 2.87
CA ASN A 72 -6.46 2.88 1.83
C ASN A 72 -5.64 3.82 0.93
N LEU A 73 -4.70 4.56 1.52
CA LEU A 73 -3.74 5.38 0.77
C LEU A 73 -2.85 4.51 -0.13
N LEU A 74 -2.31 3.41 0.40
CA LEU A 74 -1.50 2.47 -0.36
C LEU A 74 -2.27 1.84 -1.52
N GLU A 75 -3.54 1.46 -1.31
CA GLU A 75 -4.39 0.92 -2.37
C GLU A 75 -4.62 1.96 -3.49
N THR A 76 -4.81 3.22 -3.10
CA THR A 76 -4.98 4.34 -4.04
C THR A 76 -3.71 4.56 -4.88
N ILE A 77 -2.53 4.59 -4.24
CA ILE A 77 -1.25 4.74 -4.94
C ILE A 77 -1.01 3.57 -5.88
N LYS A 78 -1.21 2.34 -5.39
CA LYS A 78 -1.05 1.12 -6.20
C LYS A 78 -1.92 1.21 -7.45
N ASN A 79 -3.22 1.48 -7.28
CA ASN A 79 -4.18 1.63 -8.37
C ASN A 79 -3.73 2.68 -9.41
N ASN A 80 -3.21 3.82 -8.97
CA ASN A 80 -2.71 4.85 -9.87
C ASN A 80 -1.45 4.40 -10.63
N SER A 81 -0.52 3.68 -9.97
CA SER A 81 0.66 3.11 -10.63
C SER A 81 0.29 2.13 -11.74
N ASN A 82 -0.68 1.23 -11.53
CA ASN A 82 -1.08 0.29 -12.58
C ASN A 82 -1.86 0.93 -13.74
N VAL A 83 -2.52 2.07 -13.53
CA VAL A 83 -3.08 2.86 -14.64
C VAL A 83 -1.94 3.47 -15.47
N ASN A 84 -0.96 4.10 -14.83
CA ASN A 84 0.20 4.68 -15.51
C ASN A 84 1.05 3.65 -16.26
N SER A 85 1.21 2.43 -15.72
CA SER A 85 1.91 1.34 -16.41
C SER A 85 1.16 0.85 -17.66
N ARG A 86 -0.18 0.87 -17.66
CA ARG A 86 -0.99 0.47 -18.82
C ARG A 86 -0.98 1.54 -19.91
N GLU A 87 -1.01 2.81 -19.51
CA GLU A 87 -0.89 3.95 -20.42
C GLU A 87 0.49 3.98 -21.11
N SER A 88 1.54 3.62 -20.36
CA SER A 88 2.91 3.43 -20.87
C SER A 88 3.03 2.20 -21.79
N LEU A 89 2.24 1.14 -21.57
CA LEU A 89 2.23 -0.05 -22.42
C LEU A 89 1.46 0.19 -23.73
N THR A 90 0.38 0.97 -23.73
CA THR A 90 -0.31 1.34 -24.99
C THR A 90 0.51 2.31 -25.85
N THR A 91 1.34 3.16 -25.24
CA THR A 91 2.23 4.06 -25.98
C THR A 91 3.46 3.32 -26.50
N SER A 92 4.04 2.39 -25.72
CA SER A 92 5.20 1.59 -26.15
C SER A 92 4.86 0.44 -27.11
N HIS A 93 3.61 -0.05 -27.14
CA HIS A 93 3.19 -1.09 -28.08
C HIS A 93 2.75 -0.54 -29.46
N PHE A 94 2.61 0.79 -29.60
CA PHE A 94 2.46 1.46 -30.90
C PHE A 94 3.79 1.95 -31.49
N GLU A 95 4.87 1.98 -30.71
CA GLU A 95 6.23 2.29 -31.17
C GLU A 95 7.09 1.04 -31.42
N TYR A 96 6.45 -0.13 -31.61
CA TYR A 96 7.07 -1.31 -32.23
C TYR A 96 6.45 -1.58 -33.60
N LYS A 97 6.04 -0.53 -34.31
CA LYS A 97 5.87 -0.61 -35.76
C LYS A 97 7.22 -0.29 -36.38
N GLU A 98 8.00 -1.35 -36.57
CA GLU A 98 9.00 -1.51 -37.63
C GLU A 98 9.43 -0.16 -38.27
N ASN A 99 10.49 0.45 -37.74
CA ASN A 99 11.30 1.40 -38.52
C ASN A 99 11.99 0.59 -39.63
N LYS A 100 11.20 0.14 -40.59
CA LYS A 100 11.65 -0.36 -41.87
C LYS A 100 12.29 0.85 -42.54
N LEU A 101 13.61 1.01 -42.36
CA LEU A 101 14.38 1.97 -43.14
C LEU A 101 13.98 1.73 -44.60
N SER A 102 13.42 2.75 -45.23
CA SER A 102 13.03 2.65 -46.63
C SER A 102 14.27 2.36 -47.47
N ASP A 103 14.12 1.59 -48.55
CA ASP A 103 15.23 0.99 -49.30
C ASP A 103 16.38 1.98 -49.55
N GLY A 104 17.47 1.79 -48.80
CA GLY A 104 18.73 2.51 -48.93
C GLY A 104 18.99 3.61 -47.91
N GLN A 105 18.08 3.93 -46.99
CA GLN A 105 18.44 4.76 -45.83
C GLN A 105 19.48 4.04 -44.96
N TRP A 106 20.31 4.78 -44.24
CA TRP A 106 21.26 4.21 -43.28
C TRP A 106 21.24 5.02 -41.98
N ARG A 107 21.47 4.36 -40.85
CA ARG A 107 21.50 4.99 -39.53
C ARG A 107 22.95 5.17 -39.11
N CYS A 108 23.31 6.39 -38.72
CA CYS A 108 24.63 6.70 -38.18
C CYS A 108 24.84 6.02 -36.82
N SER A 109 25.97 5.33 -36.65
CA SER A 109 26.37 4.68 -35.40
C SER A 109 26.58 5.68 -34.25
N ASP A 110 27.08 6.87 -34.57
CA ASP A 110 27.61 7.79 -33.57
C ASP A 110 26.51 8.68 -32.98
N CYS A 111 25.57 9.13 -33.82
CA CYS A 111 24.49 10.03 -33.40
C CYS A 111 23.08 9.48 -33.63
N SER A 112 22.96 8.20 -34.04
CA SER A 112 21.69 7.50 -34.29
C SER A 112 20.75 8.18 -35.31
N THR A 113 21.23 9.19 -36.04
CA THR A 113 20.45 9.91 -37.06
C THR A 113 20.28 9.04 -38.30
N VAL A 114 19.07 9.00 -38.85
CA VAL A 114 18.78 8.30 -40.11
C VAL A 114 19.07 9.24 -41.27
N ASN A 115 19.99 8.84 -42.15
CA ASN A 115 20.38 9.58 -43.35
C ASN A 115 19.78 8.93 -44.61
N ALA A 116 19.56 9.73 -45.65
CA ALA A 116 19.12 9.23 -46.95
C ALA A 116 20.22 8.44 -47.68
N LYS A 117 19.84 7.59 -48.64
CA LYS A 117 20.76 6.70 -49.39
C LYS A 117 21.94 7.42 -50.03
N TYR A 118 21.72 8.63 -50.54
CA TYR A 118 22.71 9.43 -51.25
C TYR A 118 23.64 10.22 -50.32
N VAL A 119 23.37 10.24 -49.00
CA VAL A 119 24.18 10.97 -48.02
C VAL A 119 25.34 10.08 -47.58
N GLY A 120 26.57 10.45 -47.93
CA GLY A 120 27.79 9.71 -47.52
C GLY A 120 28.30 10.04 -46.12
N THR A 121 27.94 11.22 -45.59
CA THR A 121 28.41 11.73 -44.30
C THR A 121 27.25 12.29 -43.50
N CYS A 122 27.10 11.83 -42.27
CA CYS A 122 26.08 12.28 -41.34
C CYS A 122 26.40 13.70 -40.84
N LYS A 123 25.39 14.41 -40.33
CA LYS A 123 25.53 15.74 -39.72
C LYS A 123 26.55 15.79 -38.57
N CYS A 124 26.83 14.66 -37.93
CA CYS A 124 27.84 14.56 -36.86
C CYS A 124 29.27 14.38 -37.39
N GLY A 125 29.48 14.36 -38.71
CA GLY A 125 30.78 14.14 -39.35
C GLY A 125 31.14 12.67 -39.62
N ALA A 126 30.35 11.72 -39.08
CA ALA A 126 30.56 10.30 -39.30
C ALA A 126 30.17 9.89 -40.72
N SER A 127 30.98 9.06 -41.39
CA SER A 127 30.65 8.51 -42.70
C SER A 127 29.84 7.21 -42.59
N LYS A 128 29.18 6.85 -43.68
CA LYS A 128 28.42 5.59 -43.80
C LYS A 128 29.28 4.36 -43.51
#